data_AF-A0A7Y4X0G5-F1
#
_entry.id   AF-A0A7Y4X0G5-F1
#
_cell.length_a   1.000
_cell.length_b   1.000
_cell.length_c   1.000
_cell.angle_alpha   90.00
_cell.angle_beta   90.00
_cell.angle_gamma   90.00
#
_symmetry.space_group_name_H-M   'P 1'
#
loop_
_entity.id
_entity.type
_entity.pdbx_description
1 polymer ?
#
loop_
_entity_poly.entity_id
_entity_poly.type
_entity_poly.pdbx_seq_one_letter_code
_entity_poly.pdbx_strand_id
1 'polypeptide(L)'
;MFRYSIIVFLTGFFSLHAAAQQVLTENEAVAKALANNKNIQAASLQVKQQQQLLKSAINLPNPDFFLESPTGKFYTGSITQSFEFPTVYSNQYRLQKQQIGVAQKAKQLTEAELKYRVRIL
;
A
#
# COMPACT_ATOMS: atom_id res chain seq x y z
N MET A 1 5.49 53.59 -30.68
CA MET A 1 6.00 52.35 -31.32
C MET A 1 6.21 51.18 -30.35
N PHE A 2 6.49 51.39 -29.05
CA PHE A 2 6.73 50.32 -28.06
C PHE A 2 5.56 49.35 -27.77
N ARG A 3 4.30 49.76 -27.98
CA ARG A 3 3.13 48.92 -27.67
C ARG A 3 2.99 47.69 -28.57
N TYR A 4 3.38 47.80 -29.84
CA TYR A 4 3.30 46.69 -30.80
C TYR A 4 4.47 45.71 -30.66
N SER A 5 5.63 46.15 -30.15
CA SER A 5 6.79 45.29 -29.88
C SER A 5 6.51 44.23 -28.81
N ILE A 6 5.68 44.52 -27.81
CA ILE A 6 5.33 43.58 -26.74
C ILE A 6 4.47 42.42 -27.28
N ILE A 7 3.54 42.72 -28.18
CA ILE A 7 2.62 41.74 -28.78
C ILE A 7 3.38 40.79 -29.73
N VAL A 8 4.35 41.32 -30.48
CA VAL A 8 5.23 40.51 -31.35
C VAL A 8 6.18 39.63 -30.55
N PHE A 9 6.66 40.10 -29.39
CA PHE A 9 7.52 39.29 -28.51
C PHE A 9 6.76 38.14 -27.82
N LEU A 10 5.51 38.39 -27.39
CA LEU A 10 4.65 37.37 -26.79
C LEU A 10 4.21 36.28 -27.78
N THR A 11 3.95 36.65 -29.04
CA THR A 11 3.58 35.69 -30.10
C THR A 11 4.77 34.87 -30.60
N GLY A 12 5.99 35.42 -30.55
CA GLY A 12 7.22 34.68 -30.83
C GLY A 12 7.52 33.58 -29.80
N PHE A 13 7.17 33.79 -28.52
CA PHE A 13 7.42 32.82 -27.45
C PHE A 13 6.55 31.56 -27.55
N PHE A 14 5.35 31.65 -28.12
CA PHE A 14 4.47 30.50 -28.36
C PHE A 14 4.88 29.63 -29.56
N SER A 15 5.82 30.09 -30.39
CA SER A 15 6.32 29.34 -31.56
C SER A 15 7.48 28.39 -31.24
N LEU A 16 7.87 28.27 -29.97
CA LEU A 16 8.89 27.33 -29.53
C LEU A 16 8.32 25.89 -29.48
N HIS A 17 8.44 25.21 -30.62
CA HIS A 17 8.52 23.76 -30.81
C HIS A 17 7.58 22.90 -29.94
N ALA A 18 6.44 22.53 -30.55
CA ALA A 18 5.63 21.39 -30.15
C ALA A 18 6.39 20.06 -30.39
N ALA A 19 7.40 19.77 -29.57
CA ALA A 19 8.12 18.48 -29.53
C ALA A 19 7.53 17.51 -28.48
N ALA A 20 6.23 17.63 -28.18
CA ALA A 20 5.56 16.87 -27.13
C ALA A 20 5.07 15.48 -27.58
N GLN A 21 5.06 15.20 -28.89
CA GLN A 21 4.52 13.94 -29.41
C GLN A 21 5.61 12.86 -29.47
N GLN A 22 5.87 12.21 -28.35
CA GLN A 22 6.64 10.95 -28.37
C GLN A 22 5.74 9.82 -28.89
N VAL A 23 6.13 9.23 -30.02
CA VAL A 23 5.54 7.96 -30.49
C VAL A 23 6.02 6.88 -29.53
N LEU A 24 5.12 6.42 -28.66
CA LEU A 24 5.42 5.34 -27.71
C LEU A 24 5.34 4.00 -28.45
N THR A 25 6.32 3.15 -28.23
CA THR A 25 6.19 1.73 -28.57
C THR A 25 5.19 1.05 -27.64
N GLU A 26 4.58 -0.06 -28.07
CA GLU A 26 3.63 -0.83 -27.25
C GLU A 26 4.21 -1.16 -25.85
N ASN A 27 5.47 -1.59 -25.81
CA ASN A 27 6.15 -1.93 -24.55
C ASN A 27 6.35 -0.71 -23.64
N GLU A 28 6.67 0.46 -24.20
CA GLU A 28 6.80 1.70 -23.43
C GLU A 28 5.45 2.19 -22.91
N ALA A 29 4.38 2.06 -23.70
CA ALA A 29 3.03 2.38 -23.26
C ALA A 29 2.61 1.49 -22.07
N VAL A 30 2.87 0.18 -22.15
CA VAL A 30 2.61 -0.77 -21.05
C VAL A 30 3.42 -0.43 -19.81
N ALA A 31 4.73 -0.16 -19.95
CA ALA A 31 5.59 0.17 -18.82
C ALA A 31 5.14 1.47 -18.13
N LYS A 32 4.83 2.50 -18.92
CA LYS A 32 4.36 3.80 -18.41
C LYS A 32 3.00 3.69 -17.73
N ALA A 33 2.11 2.85 -18.26
CA ALA A 33 0.82 2.55 -17.63
C ALA A 33 1.00 1.83 -16.29
N LEU A 34 1.81 0.77 -16.22
CA LEU A 34 2.05 0.02 -14.98
C LEU A 34 2.66 0.90 -13.89
N ALA A 35 3.60 1.78 -14.24
CA ALA A 35 4.23 2.68 -13.27
C ALA A 35 3.27 3.73 -12.69
N ASN A 36 2.35 4.26 -13.51
CA ASN A 36 1.50 5.39 -13.13
C ASN A 36 0.07 5.00 -12.72
N ASN A 37 -0.33 3.75 -12.90
CA ASN A 37 -1.70 3.32 -12.64
C ASN A 37 -2.02 3.28 -11.13
N LYS A 38 -3.09 3.99 -10.74
CA LYS A 38 -3.53 4.10 -9.35
C LYS A 38 -4.08 2.80 -8.77
N ASN A 39 -4.68 1.93 -9.59
CA ASN A 39 -5.19 0.64 -9.14
C ASN A 39 -4.04 -0.32 -8.79
N ILE A 40 -2.93 -0.29 -9.55
CA ILE A 40 -1.72 -1.06 -9.20
C ILE A 40 -1.07 -0.55 -7.91
N GLN A 41 -1.06 0.78 -7.71
CA GLN A 41 -0.59 1.38 -6.46
C GLN A 41 -1.47 0.95 -5.28
N ALA A 42 -2.80 1.00 -5.43
CA ALA A 42 -3.75 0.53 -4.42
C ALA A 42 -3.55 -0.96 -4.09
N ALA A 43 -3.44 -1.82 -5.10
CA ALA A 43 -3.17 -3.25 -4.90
C ALA A 43 -1.82 -3.50 -4.20
N SER A 44 -0.79 -2.71 -4.51
CA SER A 44 0.51 -2.78 -3.83
C SER A 44 0.42 -2.36 -2.36
N LEU A 45 -0.36 -1.31 -2.05
CA LEU A 45 -0.64 -0.90 -0.68
C LEU A 45 -1.41 -1.97 0.09
N GLN A 46 -2.34 -2.68 -0.56
CA GLN A 46 -3.06 -3.78 0.06
C GLN A 46 -2.13 -4.95 0.39
N VAL A 47 -1.18 -5.30 -0.48
CA VAL A 47 -0.13 -6.29 -0.15
C VAL A 47 0.68 -5.83 1.07
N LYS A 48 1.09 -4.55 1.10
CA LYS A 48 1.86 -3.98 2.22
C LYS A 48 1.05 -4.01 3.53
N GLN A 49 -0.24 -3.72 3.47
CA GLN A 49 -1.14 -3.82 4.62
C GLN A 49 -1.17 -5.26 5.16
N GLN A 50 -1.35 -6.26 4.31
CA GLN A 50 -1.34 -7.67 4.74
C GLN A 50 0.01 -8.09 5.34
N GLN A 51 1.12 -7.55 4.83
CA GLN A 51 2.45 -7.77 5.42
C GLN A 51 2.59 -7.11 6.80
N GLN A 52 1.98 -5.95 7.03
CA GLN A 52 1.94 -5.31 8.34
C GLN A 52 1.07 -6.11 9.31
N LEU A 53 -0.08 -6.59 8.87
CA LEU A 53 -0.96 -7.46 9.67
C LEU A 53 -0.29 -8.78 10.07
N LEU A 54 0.61 -9.31 9.24
CA LEU A 54 1.40 -10.50 9.62
C LEU A 54 2.26 -10.26 10.87
N LYS A 55 2.77 -9.04 11.05
CA LYS A 55 3.55 -8.69 12.26
C LYS A 55 2.68 -8.69 13.52
N SER A 56 1.39 -8.43 13.38
CA SER A 56 0.39 -8.49 14.45
C SER A 56 -0.46 -9.77 14.42
N ALA A 57 -0.06 -10.79 13.66
CA ALA A 57 -0.84 -12.02 13.52
C ALA A 57 -0.86 -12.84 14.82
N ILE A 58 0.17 -12.69 15.65
CA ILE A 58 0.20 -13.26 16.99
C ILE A 58 -0.41 -12.23 17.93
N ASN A 59 -1.67 -12.46 18.31
CA ASN A 59 -2.40 -11.57 19.21
C ASN A 59 -2.30 -12.10 20.64
N LEU A 60 -1.25 -11.70 21.36
CA LEU A 60 -1.14 -12.01 22.79
C LEU A 60 -1.98 -10.99 23.57
N PRO A 61 -2.93 -11.43 24.43
CA PRO A 61 -3.65 -10.52 25.30
C PRO A 61 -2.69 -9.69 26.16
N ASN A 62 -3.06 -8.46 26.51
CA ASN A 62 -2.26 -7.69 27.45
C ASN A 62 -2.36 -8.31 28.86
N PRO A 63 -1.31 -8.20 29.69
CA PRO A 63 -1.37 -8.63 31.07
C PRO A 63 -2.24 -7.69 31.89
N ASP A 64 -3.01 -8.26 32.82
CA ASP A 64 -3.78 -7.53 33.81
C ASP A 64 -2.96 -7.32 35.08
N PHE A 65 -3.00 -6.09 35.60
CA PHE A 65 -2.34 -5.72 36.84
C PHE A 65 -3.39 -5.44 37.91
N PHE A 66 -3.29 -6.15 39.02
CA PHE A 66 -4.15 -5.95 40.18
C PHE A 66 -3.31 -5.47 41.35
N LEU A 67 -3.84 -4.50 42.08
CA LEU A 67 -3.30 -4.05 43.35
C LEU A 67 -4.45 -3.99 44.33
N GLU A 68 -4.43 -4.87 45.32
CA GLU A 68 -5.52 -5.04 46.27
C GLU A 68 -4.99 -4.94 47.70
N SER A 69 -5.84 -4.57 48.64
CA SER A 69 -5.53 -4.63 50.07
C SER A 69 -6.61 -5.45 50.78
N PRO A 70 -6.53 -6.79 50.73
CA PRO A 70 -7.63 -7.66 51.14
C PRO A 70 -8.05 -7.49 52.61
N THR A 71 -7.11 -7.07 53.47
CA THR A 71 -7.32 -6.89 54.92
C THR A 71 -7.18 -5.45 55.39
N GLY A 72 -6.85 -4.50 54.50
CA GLY A 72 -6.52 -3.11 54.86
C GLY A 72 -5.17 -2.91 55.56
N LYS A 73 -4.46 -4.00 55.90
CA LYS A 73 -3.19 -3.97 56.64
C LYS A 73 -1.96 -4.13 55.75
N PHE A 74 -2.12 -4.68 54.55
CA PHE A 74 -1.05 -4.88 53.58
C PHE A 74 -1.63 -4.88 52.17
N TYR A 75 -0.81 -4.46 51.20
CA TYR A 75 -1.16 -4.49 49.79
C TYR A 75 -0.58 -5.74 49.13
N THR A 76 -1.32 -6.30 48.18
CA THR A 76 -0.91 -7.41 47.32
C THR A 76 -1.05 -6.98 45.87
N GLY A 77 0.05 -7.05 45.13
CA GLY A 77 0.07 -6.86 43.69
C GLY A 77 0.08 -8.22 42.98
N SER A 78 -0.70 -8.38 41.92
CA SER A 78 -0.64 -9.56 41.05
C SER A 78 -0.68 -9.17 39.58
N ILE A 79 0.08 -9.90 38.77
CA ILE A 79 0.08 -9.78 37.30
C ILE A 79 -0.50 -11.07 36.75
N THR A 80 -1.57 -10.96 35.98
CA THR A 80 -2.24 -12.11 35.36
C THR A 80 -2.12 -12.00 33.85
N GLN A 81 -1.64 -13.05 33.20
CA GLN A 81 -1.50 -13.12 31.75
C GLN A 81 -2.16 -14.40 31.26
N SER A 82 -3.13 -14.25 30.36
CA SER A 82 -3.76 -15.38 29.69
C SER A 82 -3.01 -15.72 28.40
N PHE A 83 -2.86 -17.01 28.12
CA PHE A 83 -2.26 -17.52 26.89
C PHE A 83 -3.19 -18.55 26.26
N GLU A 84 -3.33 -18.49 24.94
CA GLU A 84 -4.01 -19.52 24.18
C GLU A 84 -3.06 -20.71 23.92
N PHE A 85 -3.62 -21.85 23.53
CA PHE A 85 -2.82 -23.01 23.16
C PHE A 85 -1.88 -22.65 21.99
N PRO A 86 -0.58 -23.04 22.00
CA PRO A 86 0.41 -22.56 21.02
C PRO A 86 0.04 -22.77 19.54
N THR A 87 -0.75 -23.81 19.26
CA THR A 87 -1.24 -24.10 17.91
C THR A 87 -2.18 -23.02 17.37
N VAL A 88 -2.88 -22.28 18.22
CA VAL A 88 -3.74 -21.17 17.79
C VAL A 88 -2.90 -20.07 17.13
N TYR A 89 -1.81 -19.65 17.76
CA TYR A 89 -0.90 -18.63 17.21
C TYR A 89 -0.23 -19.08 15.90
N SER A 90 0.20 -20.34 15.81
CA SER A 90 0.80 -20.86 14.57
C SER A 90 -0.21 -20.95 13.43
N ASN A 91 -1.48 -21.24 13.74
CA ASN A 91 -2.57 -21.24 12.77
C ASN A 91 -2.94 -19.81 12.33
N GLN A 92 -3.04 -18.86 13.25
CA GLN A 92 -3.27 -17.44 12.96
C GLN A 92 -2.18 -16.88 12.03
N TYR A 93 -0.90 -17.14 12.36
CA TYR A 93 0.22 -16.74 11.52
C TYR A 93 0.16 -17.35 10.12
N ARG A 94 -0.13 -18.65 10.02
CA ARG A 94 -0.24 -19.35 8.73
C ARG A 94 -1.38 -18.77 7.89
N LEU A 95 -2.53 -18.50 8.49
CA LEU A 95 -3.67 -17.87 7.81
C LEU A 95 -3.29 -16.49 7.25
N GLN A 96 -2.72 -15.62 8.07
CA GLN A 96 -2.31 -14.27 7.64
C GLN A 96 -1.24 -14.32 6.53
N LYS A 97 -0.35 -15.31 6.57
CA LYS A 97 0.63 -15.53 5.50
C LYS A 97 -0.04 -15.93 4.18
N GLN A 98 -1.09 -16.75 4.20
CA GLN A 98 -1.85 -17.07 3.00
C GLN A 98 -2.59 -15.85 2.45
N GLN A 99 -3.12 -14.97 3.31
CA GLN A 99 -3.77 -13.73 2.88
C GLN A 99 -2.81 -12.79 2.13
N ILE A 100 -1.53 -12.74 2.49
CA ILE A 100 -0.51 -12.03 1.70
C ILE A 100 -0.40 -12.63 0.30
N GLY A 101 -0.36 -13.97 0.19
CA GLY A 101 -0.32 -14.66 -1.10
C GLY A 101 -1.53 -14.31 -1.96
N VAL A 102 -2.74 -14.29 -1.37
CA VAL A 102 -3.97 -13.87 -2.05
C VAL A 102 -3.86 -12.42 -2.55
N ALA A 103 -3.41 -11.48 -1.71
CA ALA A 103 -3.24 -10.08 -2.12
C ALA A 103 -2.19 -9.92 -3.24
N GLN A 104 -1.11 -10.70 -3.21
CA GLN A 104 -0.10 -10.71 -4.27
C GLN A 104 -0.68 -11.22 -5.60
N LYS A 105 -1.48 -12.28 -5.56
CA LYS A 105 -2.16 -12.80 -6.76
C LYS A 105 -3.20 -11.83 -7.31
N ALA A 106 -3.96 -11.17 -6.44
CA ALA A 106 -4.88 -10.11 -6.86
C ALA A 106 -4.14 -8.97 -7.57
N LYS A 107 -3.00 -8.51 -7.02
CA LYS A 107 -2.15 -7.51 -7.68
C LYS A 107 -1.66 -7.98 -9.06
N GLN A 108 -1.15 -9.22 -9.16
CA GLN A 108 -0.71 -9.80 -10.43
C GLN A 108 -1.83 -9.83 -11.48
N LEU A 109 -3.05 -10.14 -11.07
CA LEU A 109 -4.22 -10.12 -11.94
C LEU A 109 -4.51 -8.71 -12.45
N THR A 110 -4.48 -7.70 -11.56
CA THR A 110 -4.69 -6.30 -11.96
C THR A 110 -3.60 -5.81 -12.93
N GLU A 111 -2.34 -6.21 -12.72
CA GLU A 111 -1.24 -5.91 -13.66
C GLU A 111 -1.46 -6.57 -15.02
N ALA A 112 -1.90 -7.83 -15.05
CA ALA A 112 -2.18 -8.56 -16.28
C ALA A 112 -3.35 -7.94 -17.05
N GLU A 113 -4.42 -7.56 -16.35
CA GLU A 113 -5.57 -6.90 -16.93
C GLU A 113 -5.20 -5.53 -17.52
N LEU A 114 -4.39 -4.74 -16.80
CA LEU A 114 -3.91 -3.47 -17.31
C LEU A 114 -3.03 -3.66 -18.56
N LYS A 115 -2.12 -4.64 -18.55
CA LYS A 115 -1.30 -4.97 -19.73
C LYS A 115 -2.20 -5.31 -20.92
N TYR A 116 -3.21 -6.15 -20.72
CA TYR A 116 -4.15 -6.50 -21.78
C TYR A 116 -4.89 -5.27 -22.31
N ARG A 117 -5.46 -4.44 -21.42
CA ARG A 117 -6.20 -3.21 -21.79
C ARG A 117 -5.35 -2.23 -22.59
N VAL A 118 -4.05 -2.10 -22.27
CA VAL A 118 -3.14 -1.20 -23.00
C VAL A 118 -2.80 -1.75 -24.39
N ARG A 119 -2.74 -3.07 -24.56
CA ARG A 119 -2.39 -3.72 -25.84
C ARG A 119 -3.51 -3.70 -26.88
N ILE A 120 -4.76 -3.64 -26.43
CA ILE A 120 -5.93 -3.61 -27.32
C ILE A 120 -6.36 -2.18 -27.70
N LEU A 121 -5.66 -1.17 -27.16
CA LEU A 121 -5.90 0.26 -27.36
C LEU A 121 -5.09 0.77 -28.55
#